data_AF-A0A3D4GI49-F1
#
_entry.id   AF-A0A3D4GI49-F1
#
_cell.length_a   1.000
_cell.length_b   1.000
_cell.length_c   1.000
_cell.angle_alpha   90.00
_cell.angle_beta   90.00
_cell.angle_gamma   90.00
#
_symmetry.space_group_name_H-M   'P 1'
#
loop_
_entity.id
_entity.type
_entity.pdbx_description
1 polymer ?
#
loop_
_entity_poly.entity_id
_entity_poly.type
_entity_poly.pdbx_seq_one_letter_code
_entity_poly.pdbx_strand_id
1 'polypeptide(L)' 'MELSATKGQIAEAIEKAFDVNVLRVRTVTTTGKVKRRGAKRVSVALPKKKKAIVTLKEGQSISLFDVQK' A
#
# COMPACT_ATOMS: atom_id res chain seq x y z
N MET A 1 -4.46 2.13 1.23
CA MET A 1 -4.96 0.85 1.74
C MET A 1 -5.41 1.07 3.18
N GLU A 2 -6.60 0.58 3.50
CA GLU A 2 -7.13 0.58 4.87
C GLU A 2 -6.24 -0.18 5.84
N LEU A 3 -6.13 0.33 7.07
CA LEU A 3 -5.29 -0.28 8.11
C LEU A 3 -5.76 -1.69 8.50
N SER A 4 -7.06 -1.92 8.43
CA SER A 4 -7.74 -3.17 8.78
C SER A 4 -7.50 -4.30 7.77
N ALA A 5 -7.17 -4.00 6.51
CA ALA A 5 -7.17 -5.02 5.48
C ALA A 5 -6.03 -6.05 5.67
N THR A 6 -6.37 -7.33 5.59
CA THR A 6 -5.48 -8.44 5.91
C THR A 6 -4.66 -8.89 4.69
N LYS A 7 -3.63 -9.71 4.91
CA LYS A 7 -2.77 -10.20 3.81
C LYS A 7 -3.55 -11.02 2.77
N GLY A 8 -4.52 -11.84 3.22
CA GLY A 8 -5.35 -12.64 2.32
C GLY A 8 -6.21 -11.77 1.41
N GLN A 9 -6.86 -10.75 1.98
CA GLN A 9 -7.67 -9.79 1.22
C GLN A 9 -6.85 -9.02 0.18
N ILE A 10 -5.60 -8.66 0.53
CA ILE A 10 -4.69 -7.99 -0.42
C ILE A 10 -4.32 -8.91 -1.57
N ALA A 11 -3.98 -10.17 -1.28
CA ALA A 11 -3.62 -11.13 -2.31
C ALA A 11 -4.79 -11.34 -3.27
N GLU A 12 -5.96 -11.69 -2.74
CA GLU A 12 -7.16 -11.95 -3.53
C GLU A 12 -7.58 -10.74 -4.38
N ALA A 13 -7.49 -9.52 -3.83
CA ALA A 13 -7.81 -8.31 -4.59
C ALA A 13 -6.84 -8.06 -5.75
N ILE A 14 -5.54 -8.34 -5.55
CA ILE A 14 -4.52 -8.15 -6.60
C ILE A 14 -4.63 -9.22 -7.67
N GLU A 15 -4.81 -10.48 -7.26
CA GLU A 15 -4.98 -11.61 -8.18
C GLU A 15 -6.20 -11.38 -9.08
N LYS A 16 -7.33 -10.94 -8.52
CA LYS A 16 -8.54 -10.64 -9.31
C LYS A 16 -8.41 -9.39 -10.19
N ALA A 17 -7.75 -8.34 -9.70
CA ALA A 17 -7.67 -7.08 -10.43
C ALA A 17 -6.69 -7.11 -11.59
N PHE A 18 -5.62 -7.91 -11.50
CA PHE A 18 -4.53 -7.94 -12.47
C PHE A 18 -4.30 -9.32 -13.10
N ASP A 19 -5.08 -10.34 -12.75
CA ASP A 19 -4.96 -11.72 -13.24
C ASP A 19 -3.54 -12.28 -13.09
N VAL A 20 -2.93 -12.02 -11.92
CA VAL A 20 -1.58 -12.46 -11.55
C VAL A 20 -1.64 -13.48 -10.42
N ASN A 21 -0.57 -14.24 -10.25
CA ASN A 21 -0.37 -15.19 -9.16
C ASN A 21 0.55 -14.59 -8.09
N VAL A 22 0.03 -14.44 -6.88
CA VAL A 22 0.77 -13.87 -5.75
C VAL A 22 1.44 -14.98 -4.93
N LEU A 23 2.77 -14.94 -4.83
CA LEU A 23 3.53 -15.91 -4.02
C LEU A 23 3.59 -15.52 -2.55
N ARG A 24 3.74 -14.21 -2.27
CA ARG A 24 3.90 -13.72 -0.89
C ARG A 24 3.46 -12.29 -0.75
N VAL A 25 2.78 -12.00 0.37
CA VAL A 25 2.43 -10.62 0.78
C VAL A 25 3.13 -10.26 2.09
N ARG A 26 3.85 -9.14 2.07
CA ARG A 26 4.38 -8.49 3.28
C ARG A 26 3.69 -7.15 3.46
N THR A 27 3.26 -6.85 4.67
CA THR A 27 2.59 -5.58 4.98
C THR A 27 3.37 -4.81 6.02
N VAL A 28 3.48 -3.49 5.83
CA VAL A 28 4.14 -2.58 6.76
C VAL A 28 3.19 -1.42 7.04
N THR A 29 3.01 -1.09 8.32
CA THR A 29 2.24 0.09 8.73
C THR A 29 3.20 1.21 9.08
N THR A 30 3.16 2.30 8.32
CA THR A 30 3.97 3.50 8.57
C THR A 30 3.15 4.51 9.36
N THR A 31 3.70 5.00 10.47
CA THR A 31 3.11 6.09 11.25
C THR A 31 3.21 7.41 10.49
N GLY A 32 2.16 8.23 10.56
CA GLY A 32 2.19 9.56 9.97
C GLY A 32 3.06 10.51 10.79
N LYS A 33 3.77 11.41 10.11
CA LYS A 33 4.57 12.46 10.76
C LYS A 33 3.65 13.40 11.54
N VAL A 34 4.06 13.79 12.74
CA VAL A 34 3.40 14.87 13.49
C VAL A 34 3.83 16.21 12.89
N LYS A 35 2.87 17.04 12.50
CA LYS A 35 3.09 18.40 11.99
C LYS A 35 2.29 19.39 12.81
N ARG A 36 2.76 20.64 12.88
CA ARG A 36 1.99 21.74 13.46
C ARG A 36 1.11 22.36 12.38
N ARG A 37 -0.16 22.64 12.68
CA ARG A 37 -1.09 23.32 11.77
C ARG A 37 -1.69 24.58 12.42
N GLY A 38 -1.98 25.58 11.58
CA GLY A 38 -2.70 26.80 11.93
C GLY A 38 -1.88 27.81 12.75
N ALA A 39 -2.47 28.99 12.97
CA ALA A 39 -1.85 30.09 13.73
C ALA A 39 -1.57 29.70 15.21
N LYS A 40 -2.44 28.87 15.81
CA LYS A 40 -2.29 28.35 17.18
C LYS A 40 -1.26 27.22 17.31
N ARG A 41 -0.58 26.83 16.21
CA ARG A 41 0.50 25.82 16.17
C ARG A 41 0.14 24.48 16.82
N VAL A 42 -1.09 24.02 16.63
CA VAL A 42 -1.58 22.76 17.22
C VAL A 42 -0.89 21.57 16.56
N SER A 43 -0.47 20.59 17.36
CA SER A 43 0.12 19.34 16.88
C SER A 43 -0.95 18.43 16.27
N VAL A 44 -0.80 18.11 14.99
CA VAL A 44 -1.69 17.20 14.24
C VAL A 44 -0.85 16.08 13.66
N ALA A 45 -1.23 14.84 13.94
CA ALA A 45 -0.62 13.66 13.34
C ALA A 45 -1.22 13.40 11.95
N LEU A 46 -0.36 13.13 10.96
CA LEU A 46 -0.83 12.63 9.68
C LEU A 46 -1.43 11.22 9.84
N PRO A 47 -2.38 10.82 8.98
CA PRO A 47 -2.93 9.48 9.02
C PRO A 47 -1.85 8.43 8.78
N LYS A 48 -1.95 7.31 9.50
CA LYS A 48 -1.10 6.14 9.28
C LYS A 48 -1.39 5.56 7.90
N LYS A 49 -0.36 5.03 7.23
CA LYS A 49 -0.52 4.38 5.93
C LYS A 49 -0.06 2.94 6.03
N LYS A 50 -0.87 2.03 5.49
CA LYS A 50 -0.48 0.63 5.29
C LYS A 50 0.09 0.46 3.88
N LYS A 51 1.26 -0.16 3.78
CA LYS A 51 1.94 -0.52 2.54
C LYS A 51 1.95 -2.04 2.42
N ALA A 52 1.71 -2.54 1.22
CA ALA A 52 1.89 -3.95 0.90
C ALA A 52 3.04 -4.08 -0.10
N ILE A 53 3.97 -4.98 0.19
CA ILE A 53 5.04 -5.41 -0.71
C ILE A 53 4.67 -6.83 -1.11
N VAL A 54 4.43 -7.02 -2.39
CA VAL A 54 3.88 -8.26 -2.94
C VAL A 54 4.91 -8.89 -3.87
N THR A 55 5.13 -10.18 -3.70
CA THR A 55 6.01 -10.99 -4.56
C THR A 55 5.11 -11.79 -5.49
N LEU A 56 5.29 -11.58 -6.80
CA LEU A 56 4.58 -12.29 -7.85
C LEU A 56 5.39 -13.51 -8.32
N LYS A 57 4.73 -14.41 -9.04
CA LYS A 57 5.41 -15.50 -9.74
C LYS A 57 6.34 -14.93 -10.82
N GLU A 58 7.46 -15.62 -11.04
CA GLU A 58 8.43 -15.26 -12.08
C GLU A 58 7.75 -15.14 -13.45
N GLY A 59 8.11 -14.11 -14.22
CA GLY A 59 7.55 -13.84 -15.54
C GLY A 59 6.24 -13.05 -15.56
N GLN A 60 5.63 -12.75 -14.41
CA GLN A 60 4.45 -11.89 -14.34
C GLN A 60 4.82 -10.48 -13.90
N SER A 61 4.40 -9.49 -14.68
CA SER A 61 4.62 -8.07 -14.40
C SER A 61 3.28 -7.34 -14.37
N ILE A 62 3.16 -6.37 -13.46
CA ILE A 62 2.01 -5.47 -13.42
C ILE A 62 2.45 -4.16 -14.06
N SER A 63 1.96 -3.89 -15.27
CA SER A 63 2.24 -2.66 -16.04
C SER A 63 1.46 -1.46 -15.48
N LEU A 64 1.71 -1.08 -14.22
CA LEU A 64 1.10 0.10 -13.59
C LEU A 64 1.79 1.41 -13.96
N PHE A 65 2.94 1.35 -14.64
CA PHE A 65 3.81 2.49 -14.91
C PHE A 65 4.34 2.51 -16.34
N ASP A 66 3.46 2.36 -17.34
CA ASP A 66 3.79 2.91 -18.67
C ASP A 66 3.61 4.44 -18.62
N VAL A 67 4.42 5.10 -17.79
CA VAL A 67 4.55 6.55 -17.85
C VAL A 67 5.47 6.82 -19.03
N GLN A 68 4.84 6.89 -20.20
CA GLN A 68 5.37 7.58 -21.37
C GLN A 68 5.98 8.91 -20.88
N LYS A 69 7.23 9.11 -21.28
CA LYS A 69 8.09 10.22 -20.90
C LYS A 69 7.50 11.59 -21.28
#